data_AF-A0A6J4WWE6-F1
#
_entry.id   AF-A0A6J4WWE6-F1
#
_cell.length_a   1.000
_cell.length_b   1.000
_cell.length_c   1.000
_cell.angle_alpha   90.00
_cell.angle_beta   90.00
_cell.angle_gamma   90.00
#
_symmetry.space_group_name_H-M   'P 1'
#
loop_
_entity.id
_entity.type
_entity.pdbx_description
1 polymer ?
#
loop_
_entity_poly.entity_id
_entity_poly.type
_entity_poly.pdbx_seq_one_letter_code
_entity_poly.pdbx_strand_id
1 'polypeptide(L)' 'SYQVEVYQTVNAKGYPNSVAYQNSQLSAVKQFLQYLTNDGYIVSNPARDIQYAKQPQRLPSGILSASEARKILQAPDTK' A
#
# COMPACT_ATOMS: atom_id res chain seq x y z
N SER A 1 -15.38 -10.81 10.06
CA SER A 1 -14.49 -10.97 8.88
C SER A 1 -13.12 -10.44 9.20
N TYR A 2 -12.03 -11.08 8.73
CA TYR A 2 -10.63 -10.71 9.03
C TYR A 2 -10.30 -9.22 8.80
N GLN A 3 -10.88 -8.59 7.78
CA GLN A 3 -10.71 -7.15 7.53
C GLN A 3 -11.19 -6.27 8.69
N VAL A 4 -12.30 -6.64 9.35
CA VAL A 4 -12.86 -5.90 10.49
C VAL A 4 -11.93 -6.01 11.69
N GLU A 5 -11.37 -7.19 11.92
CA GLU A 5 -10.40 -7.42 13.00
C GLU A 5 -9.15 -6.57 12.78
N VAL A 6 -8.53 -6.64 11.60
CA VAL A 6 -7.35 -5.83 11.25
C VAL A 6 -7.63 -4.33 11.39
N TYR A 7 -8.83 -3.87 11.03
CA TYR A 7 -9.26 -2.48 11.19
C TYR A 7 -9.41 -2.06 12.67
N GLN A 8 -9.89 -2.96 13.53
CA GLN A 8 -10.10 -2.68 14.96
C GLN A 8 -8.81 -2.75 15.79
N THR A 9 -7.78 -3.44 15.29
CA THR A 9 -6.49 -3.47 15.99
C THR A 9 -5.79 -2.12 15.98
N VAL A 10 -5.17 -1.81 17.12
CA VAL A 10 -4.36 -0.61 17.31
C VAL A 10 -2.88 -0.95 17.25
N ASN A 11 -2.08 0.02 16.81
CA ASN A 11 -0.63 -0.11 16.83
C ASN A 11 -0.08 -0.01 18.27
N ALA A 12 1.23 -0.23 18.43
CA ALA A 12 1.91 -0.14 19.71
C ALA A 12 1.78 1.22 20.43
N LYS A 13 1.37 2.27 19.69
CA LYS A 13 1.12 3.62 20.22
C LYS A 13 -0.36 3.88 20.55
N GLY A 14 -1.23 2.88 20.40
CA GLY A 14 -2.67 2.98 20.67
C GLY A 14 -3.48 3.62 19.54
N TYR A 15 -2.89 3.92 18.38
CA TYR A 15 -3.61 4.51 17.25
C TYR A 15 -4.11 3.44 16.28
N PRO A 16 -5.18 3.72 15.51
CA PRO A 16 -5.61 2.87 14.42
C PRO A 16 -4.48 2.60 13.43
N ASN A 17 -4.43 1.38 12.91
CA ASN A 17 -3.45 0.99 11.90
C ASN A 17 -3.61 1.79 10.60
N SER A 18 -2.50 2.14 9.96
CA SER A 18 -2.52 2.83 8.66
C SER A 18 -3.09 1.93 7.56
N VAL A 19 -3.65 2.54 6.51
CA VAL A 19 -4.16 1.80 5.34
C VAL A 19 -3.07 0.91 4.72
N ALA A 20 -1.84 1.40 4.66
CA ALA A 20 -0.69 0.62 4.17
C ALA A 20 -0.44 -0.62 5.03
N TYR A 21 -0.52 -0.49 6.36
CA TYR A 21 -0.37 -1.62 7.28
C TYR A 21 -1.50 -2.64 7.11
N GLN A 22 -2.75 -2.18 7.05
CA GLN A 22 -3.91 -3.06 6.84
C GLN A 22 -3.76 -3.84 5.53
N ASN A 23 -3.38 -3.17 4.44
CA ASN A 23 -3.12 -3.83 3.15
C ASN A 23 -1.96 -4.82 3.20
N SER A 24 -0.90 -4.54 3.97
CA SER A 24 0.21 -5.48 4.16
C SER A 24 -0.25 -6.76 4.85
N GLN A 25 -1.09 -6.67 5.87
CA GLN A 25 -1.66 -7.84 6.56
C GLN A 25 -2.53 -8.67 5.60
N LEU A 26 -3.42 -8.00 4.86
CA LEU A 26 -4.26 -8.66 3.85
C LEU A 26 -3.41 -9.34 2.76
N SER A 27 -2.31 -8.72 2.34
CA SER A 27 -1.40 -9.28 1.34
C SER A 27 -0.75 -10.59 1.81
N ALA A 28 -0.31 -10.66 3.07
CA ALA A 28 0.26 -11.87 3.64
C ALA A 28 -0.75 -13.03 3.64
N VAL A 29 -1.99 -12.76 4.07
CA VAL A 29 -3.06 -13.77 4.06
C VAL A 29 -3.42 -14.22 2.64
N LYS A 30 -3.51 -13.28 1.68
CA LYS A 30 -3.77 -13.62 0.28
C LYS A 30 -2.67 -14.51 -0.31
N GLN A 31 -1.41 -14.20 -0.04
CA GLN A 31 -0.28 -14.99 -0.54
C GLN A 31 -0.26 -16.40 0.07
N PHE A 32 -0.48 -16.51 1.37
CA PHE A 32 -0.54 -17.82 2.05
C PHE A 32 -1.67 -18.70 1.51
N LEU A 33 -2.88 -18.16 1.37
CA LEU A 33 -4.01 -18.92 0.83
C LEU A 33 -3.85 -19.24 -0.66
N GLN A 34 -3.19 -18.36 -1.41
CA GLN A 34 -2.83 -18.67 -2.80
C GLN A 34 -1.84 -19.84 -2.87
N TYR A 35 -0.83 -19.86 -2.00
CA TYR A 35 0.10 -20.98 -1.88
C TYR A 35 -0.64 -22.29 -1.57
N LEU A 36 -1.51 -22.29 -0.55
CA LEU A 36 -2.29 -23.47 -0.19
C LEU A 36 -3.18 -23.98 -1.33
N THR A 37 -3.73 -23.05 -2.13
CA THR A 37 -4.56 -23.42 -3.29
C THR A 37 -3.70 -24.00 -4.41
N ASN A 38 -2.53 -23.43 -4.67
CA ASN A 38 -1.63 -23.88 -5.74
C ASN A 38 -1.07 -25.27 -5.49
N ASP A 39 -0.72 -25.55 -4.24
CA ASP A 39 -0.17 -26.85 -3.82
C ASP A 39 -1.27 -27.90 -3.58
N GLY A 40 -2.55 -27.54 -3.77
CA GLY A 40 -3.68 -28.45 -3.66
C GLY A 40 -4.11 -28.78 -2.22
N TYR A 41 -3.61 -28.05 -1.22
CA TYR A 41 -4.04 -28.21 0.18
C TYR A 41 -5.49 -27.75 0.41
N ILE A 42 -5.98 -26.79 -0.39
CA ILE A 42 -7.37 -26.34 -0.36
C ILE A 42 -7.95 -26.27 -1.78
N VAL A 43 -9.25 -26.55 -1.91
CA VAL A 43 -9.95 -26.68 -3.20
C VAL A 43 -10.08 -25.35 -3.94
N SER A 44 -10.18 -24.23 -3.21
CA SER A 44 -10.31 -22.90 -3.79
C SER A 44 -9.71 -21.85 -2.87
N ASN A 45 -9.29 -20.71 -3.43
CA ASN A 45 -8.72 -19.60 -2.67
C ASN A 45 -9.84 -18.73 -2.05
N PRO A 46 -10.09 -18.77 -0.73
CA PRO A 46 -11.15 -17.98 -0.11
C PRO A 46 -10.84 -16.48 -0.03
N ALA A 47 -9.58 -16.07 -0.28
CA ALA A 47 -9.16 -14.68 -0.25
C ALA A 47 -9.14 -14.03 -1.65
N ARG A 48 -9.64 -14.71 -2.68
CA ARG A 48 -9.67 -14.21 -4.07
C ARG A 48 -10.37 -12.86 -4.18
N ASP A 49 -11.52 -12.72 -3.53
CA ASP A 49 -12.39 -11.53 -3.65
C ASP A 49 -12.06 -10.42 -2.64
N ILE A 50 -11.04 -10.62 -1.79
CA ILE A 50 -10.58 -9.59 -0.86
C ILE A 50 -9.99 -8.43 -1.66
N GLN A 51 -10.61 -7.26 -1.55
CA GLN A 51 -10.10 -6.01 -2.11
C GLN A 51 -9.21 -5.29 -1.10
N TYR A 52 -8.16 -4.64 -1.60
CA TYR A 52 -7.32 -3.77 -0.79
C TYR A 52 -7.96 -2.40 -0.60
N ALA A 53 -7.71 -1.79 0.56
CA ALA A 53 -8.12 -0.42 0.80
C ALA A 53 -7.29 0.54 -0.07
N LYS A 54 -7.92 1.60 -0.60
CA LYS A 54 -7.23 2.60 -1.44
C LYS A 54 -6.18 3.35 -0.61
N GLN A 55 -4.91 3.16 -0.95
CA GLN A 55 -3.82 3.89 -0.32
C GLN A 55 -3.66 5.28 -0.96
N PRO A 56 -3.60 6.37 -0.17
CA PRO A 56 -3.34 7.70 -0.72
C PRO A 56 -1.91 7.74 -1.29
N GLN A 57 -1.80 8.11 -2.56
CA GLN A 57 -0.51 8.35 -3.19
C GLN A 57 -0.04 9.76 -2.81
N ARG A 58 1.06 9.84 -2.08
CA ARG A 58 1.70 11.12 -1.77
C ARG A 58 2.60 11.52 -2.92
N LEU A 59 2.62 12.81 -3.23
CA LEU A 59 3.63 13.38 -4.12
C LEU A 59 5.01 13.12 -3.51
N PRO A 60 5.99 12.61 -4.29
CA PRO A 60 7.37 12.48 -3.85
C PRO A 60 7.87 13.77 -3.20
N SER A 61 8.42 13.67 -1.99
CA SER A 61 9.07 14.78 -1.32
C SER A 61 10.37 15.10 -2.05
N GLY A 62 10.39 16.17 -2.84
CA GLY A 62 11.52 16.55 -3.69
C GLY A 62 11.17 16.83 -5.15
N ILE A 63 9.88 16.81 -5.52
CA ILE A 63 9.48 17.34 -6.83
C ILE A 63 9.74 18.84 -6.86
N LEU A 64 10.38 19.31 -7.93
CA LEU A 64 10.56 20.73 -8.22
C LEU A 64 9.22 21.45 -8.12
N SER A 65 9.15 22.44 -7.24
CA SER A 65 8.06 23.41 -7.27
C SER A 65 8.04 24.14 -8.61
N ALA A 66 6.89 24.69 -8.99
CA ALA A 66 6.76 25.44 -10.24
C ALA A 66 7.76 26.60 -10.34
N SER A 67 8.18 27.18 -9.21
CA SER A 67 9.21 28.23 -9.17
C SER A 67 10.61 27.69 -9.43
N GLU A 68 10.98 26.54 -8.86
CA GLU A 68 12.28 25.91 -9.11
C GLU A 68 12.39 25.38 -10.55
N ALA A 69 11.30 24.82 -11.10
CA ALA A 69 11.24 24.45 -12.51
C ALA A 69 11.47 25.66 -13.43
N ARG A 70 10.87 26.83 -13.12
CA ARG A 70 11.11 28.06 -13.89
C ARG A 70 12.56 28.54 -13.82
N LYS A 71 13.22 28.41 -12.66
CA LYS A 71 14.63 28.77 -12.52
C LYS A 71 15.52 27.91 -13.42
N ILE A 72 15.25 26.62 -13.53
CA ILE A 72 15.98 25.71 -14.43
C ILE A 72 15.74 26.12 -15.89
N LEU A 73 14.49 26.39 -16.27
CA LEU A 73 14.15 26.80 -17.64
C LEU A 73 14.74 28.15 -18.05
N GLN A 74 15.01 29.03 -17.10
CA GLN A 74 15.60 30.36 -17.32
C GLN A 74 17.12 30.39 -17.20
N ALA A 75 17.76 29.27 -16.82
CA ALA A 75 19.20 29.21 -16.71
C ALA A 75 19.83 29.31 -18.11
N PRO A 76 20.80 30.21 -18.33
CA PRO A 76 21.50 30.31 -19.60
C PRO A 76 22.31 29.03 -19.87
N ASP A 77 22.28 28.56 -21.12
CA ASP A 77 23.07 27.41 -21.56
C ASP A 77 24.56 27.76 -21.48
N THR A 78 25.23 27.24 -20.46
CA THR A 78 26.66 27.46 -20.24
C THR A 78 27.38 26.19 -20.69
N LYS A 79 27.98 26.24 -21.87
CA LYS A 79 28.90 25.20 -22.38
C LYS A 79 30.22 25.21 -21.64
#